data_AF-A0A178A1E8-F1
#
_entry.id   AF-A0A178A1E8-F1
#
_cell.length_a   1.000
_cell.length_b   1.000
_cell.length_c   1.000
_cell.angle_alpha   90.00
_cell.angle_beta   90.00
_cell.angle_gamma   90.00
#
_symmetry.space_group_name_H-M   'P 1'
#
loop_
_entity.id
_entity.type
_entity.pdbx_description
1 polymer ?
#
loop_
_entity_poly.entity_id
_entity_poly.type
_entity_poly.pdbx_seq_one_letter_code
_entity_poly.pdbx_strand_id
1 'polypeptide(L)'
;MHLERLKGEKRMEQQKQLSVGQWFWTIFLLGIPLVNIILLLVWGFGSPSPRKNFALAVLLFELIGVIIAVVVVIFMVSVAGYSLS
;
A
#
# COMPACT_ATOMS: atom_id res chain seq x y z
N MET A 1 28.29 21.42 -19.87
CA MET A 1 28.24 19.94 -19.80
C MET A 1 27.83 19.41 -18.42
N HIS A 2 28.39 19.89 -17.30
CA HIS A 2 28.01 19.43 -15.94
C HIS A 2 26.64 19.95 -15.46
N LEU A 3 26.23 21.17 -15.84
CA LEU A 3 24.94 21.76 -15.46
C LEU A 3 23.72 21.04 -16.06
N GLU A 4 23.85 20.50 -17.26
CA GLU A 4 22.80 19.70 -17.89
C GLU A 4 22.57 18.37 -17.15
N ARG A 5 23.63 17.80 -16.55
CA ARG A 5 23.52 16.62 -15.69
C ARG A 5 22.76 16.94 -14.40
N LEU A 6 23.10 18.04 -13.74
CA LEU A 6 22.39 18.49 -12.54
C LEU A 6 20.91 18.80 -12.82
N LYS A 7 20.62 19.38 -13.98
CA LYS A 7 19.23 19.67 -14.40
C LYS A 7 18.45 18.40 -14.78
N GLY A 8 19.14 17.34 -15.19
CA GLY A 8 18.57 16.01 -15.41
C GLY A 8 18.31 15.28 -14.10
N GLU A 9 19.28 15.25 -13.19
CA GLU A 9 19.16 14.63 -11.86
C GLU A 9 18.04 15.27 -11.04
N LYS A 10 17.97 16.62 -10.98
CA LYS A 10 16.88 17.32 -10.28
C LYS A 10 15.50 16.99 -10.86
N ARG A 11 15.39 16.83 -12.19
CA ARG A 11 14.12 16.47 -12.83
C ARG A 11 13.71 15.03 -12.54
N MET A 12 14.67 14.10 -12.50
CA MET A 12 14.44 12.70 -12.14
C MET A 12 14.03 12.57 -10.66
N GLU A 13 14.62 13.37 -9.79
CA GLU A 13 14.28 13.42 -8.37
C GLU A 13 12.90 14.05 -8.13
N GLN A 14 12.57 15.14 -8.85
CA GLN A 14 11.24 15.74 -8.82
C GLN A 14 10.15 14.78 -9.34
N GLN A 15 10.44 13.96 -10.35
CA GLN A 15 9.48 12.93 -10.81
C GLN A 15 9.24 11.83 -9.76
N LYS A 16 10.17 11.63 -8.82
CA LYS A 16 10.08 10.61 -7.77
C LYS A 16 9.24 11.06 -6.57
N GLN A 17 9.06 12.36 -6.39
CA GLN A 17 8.35 12.93 -5.25
C GLN A 17 6.93 13.36 -5.63
N LEU A 18 5.94 12.81 -4.93
CA LEU A 18 4.54 13.19 -5.09
C LEU A 18 4.23 14.45 -4.28
N SER A 19 3.39 15.33 -4.82
CA SER A 19 2.87 16.48 -4.08
C SER A 19 1.87 16.07 -3.00
N VAL A 20 1.64 16.94 -2.01
CA VAL A 20 0.66 16.70 -0.94
C VAL A 20 -0.73 16.43 -1.49
N GLY A 21 -1.15 17.13 -2.55
CA GLY A 21 -2.44 16.89 -3.20
C GLY A 21 -2.55 15.51 -3.85
N GLN A 22 -1.45 14.97 -4.38
CA GLN A 22 -1.43 13.60 -4.93
C GLN A 22 -1.49 12.55 -3.80
N TRP A 23 -0.83 12.80 -2.68
CA TRP A 23 -0.95 11.96 -1.49
C TRP A 23 -2.36 11.99 -0.90
N PHE A 24 -3.00 13.16 -0.86
CA PHE A 24 -4.39 13.29 -0.44
C PHE A 24 -5.30 12.37 -1.24
N TRP A 25 -5.26 12.44 -2.58
CA TRP A 25 -6.07 11.56 -3.43
C TRP A 25 -5.68 10.09 -3.28
N THR A 26 -4.40 9.80 -3.06
CA THR A 26 -3.95 8.43 -2.80
C THR A 26 -4.65 7.89 -1.54
N ILE A 27 -4.53 8.58 -0.41
CA ILE A 27 -5.14 8.16 0.86
C ILE A 27 -6.67 8.09 0.74
N PHE A 28 -7.29 9.06 0.06
CA PHE A 28 -8.73 9.06 -0.19
C PHE A 28 -9.19 7.79 -0.94
N LEU A 29 -8.46 7.39 -1.99
CA LEU A 29 -8.78 6.18 -2.75
C LEU A 29 -8.53 4.88 -1.98
N LEU A 30 -7.53 4.85 -1.08
CA LEU A 30 -7.30 3.69 -0.20
C LEU A 30 -8.44 3.49 0.82
N GLY A 31 -9.24 4.53 1.11
CA GLY A 31 -10.41 4.40 1.97
C GLY A 31 -11.57 3.59 1.34
N ILE A 32 -11.53 3.34 0.04
CA ILE A 32 -12.55 2.56 -0.68
C ILE A 32 -12.06 1.11 -0.82
N PRO A 33 -12.70 0.11 -0.19
CA PRO A 33 -12.12 -1.24 -0.04
C PRO A 33 -11.69 -1.93 -1.35
N LEU A 34 -12.55 -1.94 -2.37
CA LEU A 34 -12.24 -2.60 -3.65
C LEU A 34 -11.20 -1.81 -4.46
N VAL A 35 -11.30 -0.48 -4.44
CA VAL A 35 -10.42 0.42 -5.19
C VAL A 35 -9.02 0.42 -4.58
N ASN A 36 -8.92 0.36 -3.25
CA ASN A 36 -7.69 0.21 -2.49
C ASN A 36 -6.86 -0.96 -3.01
N ILE A 37 -7.40 -2.18 -2.93
CA ILE A 37 -6.72 -3.40 -3.37
C ILE A 37 -6.27 -3.29 -4.83
N ILE A 38 -7.17 -2.89 -5.74
CA ILE A 38 -6.84 -2.79 -7.17
C ILE A 38 -5.71 -1.79 -7.43
N LEU A 39 -5.76 -0.59 -6.82
CA LEU A 39 -4.72 0.44 -6.99
C LEU A 39 -3.38 -0.02 -6.44
N LEU A 40 -3.37 -0.67 -5.28
CA LEU A 40 -2.17 -1.21 -4.67
C LEU A 40 -1.54 -2.29 -5.56
N LEU A 41 -2.33 -3.18 -6.16
CA LEU A 41 -1.84 -4.18 -7.11
C LEU A 41 -1.27 -3.52 -8.37
N VAL A 42 -1.98 -2.54 -8.94
CA VAL A 42 -1.54 -1.80 -10.14
C VAL A 42 -0.22 -1.06 -9.89
N TRP A 43 -0.05 -0.40 -8.75
CA TRP A 43 1.19 0.30 -8.42
C TRP A 43 2.31 -0.63 -7.96
N GLY A 44 1.98 -1.71 -7.25
CA GLY A 44 2.94 -2.67 -6.72
C GLY A 44 3.54 -3.56 -7.80
N PHE A 45 2.72 -4.01 -8.76
CA PHE A 45 3.11 -4.99 -9.77
C PHE A 45 3.13 -4.44 -11.21
N GLY A 46 2.58 -3.25 -11.44
CA GLY A 46 2.60 -2.60 -12.74
C GLY A 46 3.91 -1.86 -13.05
N SER A 47 3.81 -0.88 -13.95
CA SER A 47 4.93 -0.07 -14.42
C SER A 47 5.62 0.72 -13.28
N PRO A 48 6.88 1.13 -13.46
CA PRO A 48 7.59 1.96 -12.49
C PRO A 48 6.75 3.18 -12.06
N SER A 49 6.44 3.26 -10.77
CA SER A 49 5.60 4.29 -10.17
C SER A 49 6.28 4.80 -8.90
N PRO A 50 6.21 6.11 -8.60
CA PRO A 50 6.68 6.64 -7.32
C PRO A 50 5.93 6.05 -6.12
N ARG A 51 4.78 5.40 -6.34
CA ARG A 51 3.97 4.73 -5.31
C ARG A 51 4.30 3.25 -5.13
N LYS A 52 5.19 2.66 -5.95
CA LYS A 52 5.41 1.20 -5.97
C LYS A 52 5.79 0.63 -4.60
N ASN A 53 6.81 1.20 -3.96
CA ASN A 53 7.27 0.70 -2.66
C ASN A 53 6.22 0.92 -1.55
N PHE A 54 5.52 2.06 -1.59
CA PHE A 54 4.39 2.32 -0.70
C PHE A 54 3.30 1.26 -0.87
N ALA A 55 2.92 0.96 -2.12
CA ALA A 55 1.89 -0.02 -2.42
C ALA A 55 2.27 -1.43 -1.93
N LEU A 56 3.52 -1.86 -2.18
CA LEU A 56 4.03 -3.14 -1.68
C LEU A 56 4.05 -3.20 -0.14
N ALA A 57 4.39 -2.11 0.53
CA ALA A 57 4.35 -2.04 1.99
C ALA A 57 2.92 -2.18 2.53
N VAL A 58 1.95 -1.46 1.94
CA VAL A 58 0.54 -1.55 2.35
C VAL A 58 0.00 -2.96 2.11
N LEU A 59 0.26 -3.57 0.95
CA LEU A 59 -0.14 -4.95 0.67
C LEU A 59 0.43 -5.95 1.69
N LEU A 60 1.68 -5.74 2.14
CA LEU A 60 2.28 -6.58 3.17
C LEU A 60 1.57 -6.41 4.52
N PHE A 61 1.25 -5.17 4.91
CA PHE A 61 0.47 -4.90 6.13
C PHE A 61 -0.95 -5.49 6.06
N GLU A 62 -1.63 -5.37 4.92
CA GLU A 62 -2.95 -5.97 4.72
C GLU A 62 -2.90 -7.50 4.82
N LEU A 63 -1.90 -8.12 4.20
CA LEU A 63 -1.69 -9.58 4.30
C LEU A 63 -1.48 -10.02 5.75
N ILE A 64 -0.63 -9.31 6.50
CA ILE A 64 -0.42 -9.57 7.93
C ILE A 64 -1.72 -9.40 8.71
N GLY A 65 -2.47 -8.33 8.44
CA GLY A 65 -3.77 -8.06 9.08
C GLY A 65 -4.77 -9.18 8.84
N VAL A 66 -4.85 -9.70 7.61
CA VAL A 66 -5.71 -10.85 7.27
C VAL A 66 -5.29 -12.10 8.04
N ILE A 67 -3.99 -12.41 8.09
CA ILE A 67 -3.48 -13.58 8.84
C ILE A 67 -3.84 -13.47 10.32
N ILE A 68 -3.63 -12.31 10.94
CA ILE A 68 -3.97 -12.07 12.35
C ILE A 68 -5.49 -12.23 12.56
N ALA A 69 -6.31 -11.64 11.69
CA ALA A 69 -7.76 -11.72 11.80
C ALA A 69 -8.25 -13.17 11.74
N VAL A 70 -7.71 -13.98 10.82
CA VAL A 70 -8.04 -15.40 10.71
C VAL A 70 -7.68 -16.16 11.99
N VAL A 71 -6.47 -15.95 12.54
CA VAL A 71 -6.04 -16.59 13.79
C VAL A 71 -6.96 -16.21 14.95
N VAL A 72 -7.30 -14.93 15.09
CA VAL A 72 -8.20 -14.45 16.15
C VAL A 72 -9.59 -15.06 16.02
N VAL A 73 -10.15 -15.14 14.80
CA VAL A 73 -11.46 -15.76 14.57
C VAL A 73 -11.45 -17.25 14.93
N ILE A 74 -10.43 -18.00 14.50
CA ILE A 74 -10.30 -19.43 14.84
C ILE A 74 -10.21 -19.63 16.36
N PHE A 75 -9.40 -18.81 17.04
CA PHE A 75 -9.25 -18.87 18.48
C PHE A 75 -10.58 -18.57 19.19
N MET A 76 -11.28 -17.50 18.79
CA MET A 76 -12.58 -17.13 19.38
C MET A 76 -13.64 -18.21 19.18
N VAL A 77 -13.75 -18.78 17.98
CA VAL A 77 -14.70 -19.88 17.71
C VAL A 77 -14.38 -21.11 18.55
N SER A 78 -13.10 -21.45 18.69
CA SER A 78 -12.67 -22.57 19.53
C SER A 78 -13.06 -22.36 20.99
N VAL A 79 -12.76 -21.19 21.56
CA VAL A 79 -13.09 -20.85 22.96
C VAL A 79 -14.60 -20.84 23.20
N ALA A 80 -15.37 -20.25 22.26
CA ALA A 80 -16.83 -20.25 22.35
C ALA A 80 -17.42 -21.67 22.29
N GLY A 81 -16.86 -22.53 21.43
CA GLY A 81 -17.24 -23.94 21.33
C GLY A 81 -17.02 -24.71 22.63
N TYR A 82 -15.84 -24.57 23.25
CA TYR A 82 -15.56 -25.18 24.56
C TYR A 82 -16.46 -24.67 25.69
N SER A 83 -16.94 -23.42 25.60
CA SER A 83 -17.80 -22.84 26.64
C SER A 83 -19.25 -23.34 26.55
N LEU A 84 -19.64 -23.92 25.42
CA LEU A 84 -21.00 -24.39 25.14
C LEU A 84 -21.16 -25.91 25.25
N SER A 85 -20.06 -26.66 25.35
CA SER A 85 -19.99 -28.12 25.55
C SER A 85 -19.89 -28.49 27.02
#